data_AF-A0A8T3QN31-F1
#
_entry.id   AF-A0A8T3QN31-F1
#
_cell.length_a   1.000
_cell.length_b   1.000
_cell.length_c   1.000
_cell.angle_alpha   90.00
_cell.angle_beta   90.00
_cell.angle_gamma   90.00
#
_symmetry.space_group_name_H-M   'P 1'
#
loop_
_entity.id
_entity.type
_entity.pdbx_description
1 polymer ?
#
loop_
_entity_poly.entity_id
_entity_poly.type
_entity_poly.pdbx_seq_one_letter_code
_entity_poly.pdbx_strand_id
1 'polypeptide(L)'
;MTEAFAPDPEVVADLQLRARTERDRSRFQGEPRWAPPRFVAAWKCRTCGVLVDVTVDALERLAVFNSILRRRNEAPLDHNAIVFCDDCLPQFKAFAADHARGKTDRLAEEIRKLKNSGDPVSEHAVIKTLRDLGHPDVGGLLACLAAKGPTKKTRKQDGM
;
A
#
# COMPACT_ATOMS: atom_id res chain seq x y z
N MET A 1 15.85 -11.66 -59.43
CA MET A 1 16.23 -12.07 -58.06
C MET A 1 15.52 -11.13 -57.10
N THR A 2 14.40 -11.56 -56.52
CA THR A 2 13.66 -10.79 -55.52
C THR A 2 14.24 -11.10 -54.15
N GLU A 3 15.03 -10.17 -53.59
CA GLU A 3 15.47 -10.27 -52.21
C GLU A 3 14.25 -10.28 -51.29
N ALA A 4 14.12 -11.35 -50.51
CA ALA A 4 13.08 -11.46 -49.49
C ALA A 4 13.40 -10.44 -48.39
N PHE A 5 12.60 -9.39 -48.30
CA PHE A 5 12.69 -8.39 -47.24
C PHE A 5 12.34 -9.08 -45.92
N ALA A 6 13.34 -9.44 -45.12
CA ALA A 6 13.12 -9.94 -43.77
C ALA A 6 12.59 -8.77 -42.93
N PRO A 7 11.36 -8.85 -42.38
CA PRO A 7 10.83 -7.76 -41.57
C PRO A 7 11.69 -7.58 -40.32
N ASP A 8 11.97 -6.33 -40.01
CA ASP A 8 12.73 -5.93 -38.83
C ASP A 8 12.17 -6.60 -37.57
N PRO A 9 13.01 -7.27 -36.75
CA PRO A 9 12.58 -7.93 -35.53
C PRO A 9 11.84 -6.99 -34.55
N GLU A 10 12.14 -5.69 -34.54
CA GLU A 10 11.42 -4.72 -33.72
C GLU A 10 9.98 -4.50 -34.20
N VAL A 11 9.78 -4.46 -35.53
CA VAL A 11 8.46 -4.35 -36.14
C VAL A 11 7.62 -5.61 -35.87
N VAL A 12 8.25 -6.79 -35.91
CA VAL A 12 7.58 -8.06 -35.57
C VAL A 12 7.18 -8.09 -34.10
N ALA A 13 8.05 -7.62 -33.19
CA ALA A 13 7.76 -7.56 -31.76
C ALA A 13 6.60 -6.59 -31.45
N ASP A 14 6.57 -5.41 -32.07
CA ASP A 14 5.50 -4.43 -31.89
C ASP A 14 4.16 -4.97 -32.43
N LEU A 15 4.15 -5.60 -33.59
CA LEU A 15 2.94 -6.24 -34.15
C LEU A 15 2.43 -7.38 -33.25
N GLN A 16 3.32 -8.19 -32.68
CA GLN A 16 2.93 -9.23 -31.73
C GLN A 16 2.38 -8.65 -30.42
N LEU A 17 2.94 -7.54 -29.94
CA LEU A 17 2.47 -6.85 -28.74
C LEU A 17 1.06 -6.28 -28.97
N ARG A 18 0.84 -5.59 -30.10
CA ARG A 18 -0.49 -5.07 -30.50
C ARG A 18 -1.51 -6.19 -30.67
N ALA A 19 -1.14 -7.29 -31.33
CA ALA A 19 -2.03 -8.44 -31.48
C ALA A 19 -2.41 -9.10 -30.14
N ARG A 20 -1.54 -9.03 -29.13
CA ARG A 20 -1.84 -9.49 -27.76
C ARG A 20 -2.76 -8.52 -27.02
N THR A 21 -2.55 -7.21 -27.14
CA THR A 21 -3.34 -6.19 -26.44
C THR A 21 -4.71 -5.95 -27.08
N GLU A 22 -4.85 -6.13 -28.39
CA GLU A 22 -6.15 -6.05 -29.08
C GLU A 22 -7.09 -7.22 -28.71
N ARG A 23 -6.53 -8.39 -28.37
CA ARG A 23 -7.29 -9.55 -27.89
C ARG A 23 -7.60 -9.51 -26.40
N ASP A 24 -7.27 -8.42 -25.71
CA ASP A 24 -7.51 -8.32 -24.29
C ASP A 24 -9.02 -8.26 -24.03
N ARG A 25 -9.57 -9.37 -23.51
CA ARG A 25 -11.01 -9.56 -23.21
C ARG A 25 -11.58 -8.44 -22.32
N SER A 26 -10.71 -7.74 -21.61
CA SER A 26 -10.98 -6.54 -20.81
C SER A 26 -11.66 -5.42 -21.59
N ARG A 27 -11.35 -5.27 -22.89
CA ARG A 27 -11.87 -4.18 -23.75
C ARG A 27 -13.35 -4.34 -24.11
N PHE A 28 -13.88 -5.57 -24.02
CA PHE A 28 -15.26 -5.93 -24.33
C PHE A 28 -16.09 -6.27 -23.07
N GLN A 29 -15.66 -5.85 -21.88
CA GLN A 29 -16.63 -5.72 -20.78
C GLN A 29 -17.59 -4.61 -21.20
N GLY A 30 -18.78 -5.01 -21.67
CA GLY A 30 -19.79 -4.11 -22.20
C GLY A 30 -20.02 -2.91 -21.29
N GLU A 31 -20.44 -1.79 -21.87
CA GLU A 31 -20.67 -0.54 -21.15
C GLU A 31 -21.33 -0.82 -19.80
N PRO A 32 -20.77 -0.34 -18.67
CA PRO A 32 -21.34 -0.59 -17.37
C PRO A 32 -22.77 -0.05 -17.35
N ARG A 33 -23.75 -0.96 -17.44
CA ARG A 33 -25.16 -0.61 -17.36
C ARG A 33 -25.45 -0.27 -15.91
N TRP A 34 -25.76 0.99 -15.66
CA TRP A 34 -26.19 1.41 -14.34
C TRP A 34 -27.50 0.70 -13.99
N ALA A 35 -27.49 -0.06 -12.90
CA ALA A 35 -28.66 -0.62 -12.27
C ALA A 35 -28.82 0.05 -10.90
N PRO A 36 -30.06 0.37 -10.47
CA PRO A 36 -30.27 0.92 -9.14
C PRO A 36 -29.80 -0.09 -8.08
N PRO A 37 -29.18 0.38 -6.99
CA PRO A 37 -28.67 -0.49 -5.94
C PRO A 37 -29.81 -1.29 -5.31
N ARG A 38 -29.63 -2.61 -5.19
CA ARG A 38 -30.56 -3.49 -4.50
C ARG A 38 -30.13 -3.64 -3.05
N PHE A 39 -30.91 -3.07 -2.14
CA PHE A 39 -30.73 -3.23 -0.70
C PHE A 39 -31.27 -4.59 -0.24
N VAL A 40 -30.48 -5.30 0.56
CA VAL A 40 -30.78 -6.70 0.95
C VAL A 40 -30.66 -6.96 2.44
N ALA A 41 -30.03 -6.07 3.19
CA ALA A 41 -29.90 -6.18 4.63
C ALA A 41 -29.75 -4.78 5.26
N ALA A 42 -29.92 -4.71 6.58
CA ALA A 42 -29.56 -3.55 7.37
C ALA A 42 -28.58 -3.97 8.45
N TRP A 43 -27.46 -3.25 8.57
CA TRP A 43 -26.40 -3.51 9.56
C TRP A 43 -26.22 -2.32 10.48
N LYS A 44 -25.80 -2.56 11.73
CA LYS A 44 -25.57 -1.47 12.68
C LYS A 44 -24.27 -0.74 12.36
N CYS A 45 -24.31 0.59 12.39
CA CYS A 45 -23.11 1.41 12.38
C CYS A 45 -22.25 1.10 13.60
N ARG A 46 -20.96 0.87 13.36
CA ARG A 46 -19.96 0.58 14.38
C ARG A 46 -19.89 1.62 15.51
N THR A 47 -20.11 2.90 15.18
CA THR A 47 -19.90 4.00 16.12
C THR A 47 -21.18 4.37 16.87
N CYS A 48 -22.27 4.61 16.14
CA CYS A 48 -23.52 5.13 16.72
C CYS A 48 -24.65 4.08 16.81
N GLY A 49 -24.49 2.89 16.22
CA GLY A 49 -25.48 1.81 16.27
C GLY A 49 -26.69 1.97 15.34
N VAL A 50 -26.81 3.08 14.61
CA VAL A 50 -27.88 3.33 13.62
C VAL A 50 -27.84 2.26 12.53
N LEU A 51 -29.01 1.83 12.06
CA LEU A 51 -29.12 0.87 10.96
C LEU A 51 -28.75 1.53 9.63
N VAL A 52 -27.88 0.87 8.88
CA VAL A 52 -27.39 1.28 7.56
C VAL A 52 -27.81 0.21 6.56
N ASP A 53 -28.46 0.63 5.48
CA ASP A 53 -28.87 -0.27 4.42
C ASP A 53 -27.66 -0.76 3.61
N VAL A 54 -27.65 -2.05 3.31
CA VAL A 54 -26.52 -2.75 2.70
C VAL A 54 -26.94 -3.30 1.36
N THR A 55 -26.14 -3.01 0.34
CA THR A 55 -26.36 -3.48 -1.03
C THR A 55 -25.81 -4.90 -1.24
N VAL A 56 -26.32 -5.59 -2.26
CA VAL A 56 -25.77 -6.89 -2.69
C VAL A 56 -24.26 -6.80 -2.96
N ASP A 57 -23.82 -5.78 -3.69
CA ASP A 57 -22.41 -5.54 -4.00
C ASP A 57 -21.53 -5.44 -2.74
N ALA A 58 -22.03 -4.83 -1.67
CA ALA A 58 -21.29 -4.71 -0.41
C ALA A 58 -21.09 -6.09 0.25
N LEU A 59 -22.12 -6.94 0.24
CA LEU A 59 -22.01 -8.33 0.72
C LEU A 59 -21.02 -9.15 -0.10
N GLU A 60 -21.10 -9.05 -1.42
CA GLU A 60 -20.21 -9.78 -2.33
C GLU A 60 -18.76 -9.35 -2.13
N ARG A 61 -18.50 -8.04 -2.05
CA ARG A 61 -17.17 -7.50 -1.76
C ARG A 61 -16.62 -7.98 -0.42
N LEU A 62 -17.45 -8.00 0.63
CA LEU A 62 -17.04 -8.53 1.93
C LEU A 62 -16.71 -10.03 1.85
N ALA A 63 -17.52 -10.81 1.15
CA ALA A 63 -17.28 -12.25 0.97
C ALA A 63 -15.98 -12.52 0.20
N VAL A 64 -15.72 -11.77 -0.87
CA VAL A 64 -14.47 -11.84 -1.64
C VAL A 64 -13.27 -11.49 -0.75
N PHE A 65 -13.36 -10.40 0.03
CA PHE A 65 -12.26 -9.99 0.90
C PHE A 65 -11.99 -11.00 2.01
N ASN A 66 -13.03 -11.53 2.66
CA ASN A 66 -12.90 -12.57 3.67
C ASN A 66 -12.32 -13.88 3.11
N SER A 67 -12.58 -14.21 1.84
CA SER A 67 -11.91 -15.32 1.15
C SER A 67 -10.41 -15.08 1.01
N ILE A 68 -9.98 -13.86 0.68
CA ILE A 68 -8.56 -13.49 0.62
C ILE A 68 -7.90 -13.61 1.99
N LEU A 69 -8.53 -13.11 3.05
CA LEU A 69 -8.02 -13.21 4.42
C LEU A 69 -7.83 -14.68 4.85
N ARG A 70 -8.82 -15.53 4.59
CA ARG A 70 -8.72 -16.96 4.89
C ARG A 70 -7.56 -17.64 4.15
N ARG A 71 -7.32 -17.29 2.88
CA ARG A 71 -6.16 -17.80 2.12
C ARG A 71 -4.82 -17.35 2.71
N ARG A 72 -4.79 -16.26 3.46
CA ARG A 72 -3.61 -15.75 4.19
C ARG A 72 -3.53 -16.25 5.63
N ASN A 73 -4.43 -17.16 6.05
CA ASN A 73 -4.60 -17.58 7.45
C ASN A 73 -4.91 -16.41 8.41
N GLU A 74 -5.56 -15.36 7.90
CA GLU A 74 -6.03 -14.23 8.70
C GLU A 74 -7.51 -14.41 9.07
N ALA A 75 -7.93 -13.85 10.21
CA ALA A 75 -9.32 -13.91 10.66
C ALA A 75 -10.24 -13.11 9.72
N PRO A 76 -11.44 -13.62 9.38
CA PRO A 76 -12.39 -12.87 8.56
C PRO A 76 -12.89 -11.63 9.29
N LEU A 77 -13.24 -10.59 8.54
CA LEU A 77 -13.86 -9.38 9.06
C LEU A 77 -15.33 -9.64 9.40
N ASP A 78 -15.72 -9.21 10.60
CA ASP A 78 -17.12 -9.08 10.99
C ASP A 78 -17.74 -7.81 10.37
N HIS A 79 -19.00 -7.88 9.96
CA HIS A 79 -19.73 -6.75 9.41
C HIS A 79 -19.81 -5.59 10.41
N ASN A 80 -19.94 -5.88 11.70
CA ASN A 80 -19.99 -4.84 12.74
C ASN A 80 -18.68 -4.03 12.85
N ALA A 81 -17.56 -4.57 12.35
CA ALA A 81 -16.27 -3.90 12.40
C ALA A 81 -16.06 -2.86 11.27
N ILE A 82 -16.87 -2.93 10.21
CA ILE A 82 -16.62 -2.21 8.94
C ILE A 82 -17.75 -1.25 8.52
N VAL A 83 -18.92 -1.34 9.12
CA VAL A 83 -20.09 -0.55 8.73
C VAL A 83 -20.10 0.81 9.43
N PHE A 84 -20.25 1.88 8.64
CA PHE A 84 -20.41 3.24 9.12
C PHE A 84 -21.61 3.90 8.45
N CYS A 85 -22.38 4.70 9.20
CA CYS A 85 -23.36 5.59 8.60
C CYS A 85 -22.68 6.80 7.96
N ASP A 86 -23.44 7.56 7.18
CA ASP A 86 -22.94 8.73 6.44
C ASP A 86 -22.36 9.82 7.35
N ASP A 87 -22.82 9.92 8.60
CA ASP A 87 -22.31 10.89 9.57
C ASP A 87 -21.00 10.44 10.24
N CYS A 88 -20.87 9.14 10.53
CA CYS A 88 -19.71 8.58 11.24
C CYS A 88 -18.54 8.26 10.30
N LEU A 89 -18.81 7.96 9.02
CA LEU A 89 -17.79 7.62 8.05
C LEU A 89 -16.76 8.75 7.82
N PRO A 90 -17.15 10.03 7.65
CA PRO A 90 -16.20 11.13 7.50
C PRO A 90 -15.30 11.30 8.71
N GLN A 91 -15.84 11.16 9.92
CA GLN A 91 -15.09 11.27 11.17
C GLN A 91 -14.05 10.14 11.28
N PHE A 92 -14.46 8.90 10.97
CA PHE A 92 -13.55 7.77 10.95
C PHE A 92 -12.43 7.96 9.91
N LYS A 93 -12.78 8.44 8.71
CA LYS A 93 -11.79 8.74 7.64
C LYS A 93 -10.81 9.83 8.08
N ALA A 94 -11.30 10.90 8.71
CA ALA A 94 -10.45 11.97 9.22
C ALA A 94 -9.49 11.44 10.30
N PHE A 95 -10.01 10.70 11.28
CA PHE A 95 -9.20 10.06 12.31
C PHE A 95 -8.15 9.11 11.74
N ALA A 96 -8.54 8.26 10.78
CA ALA A 96 -7.62 7.33 10.13
C ALA A 96 -6.53 8.07 9.32
N ALA A 97 -6.90 9.17 8.65
CA ALA A 97 -5.97 10.02 7.91
C ALA A 97 -4.97 10.71 8.85
N ASP A 98 -5.44 11.27 9.97
CA ASP A 98 -4.59 11.93 10.95
C ASP A 98 -3.65 10.94 11.66
N HIS A 99 -4.15 9.75 11.98
CA HIS A 99 -3.32 8.67 12.51
C HIS A 99 -2.24 8.23 11.51
N ALA A 100 -2.58 8.11 10.22
CA ALA A 100 -1.63 7.79 9.16
C ALA A 100 -0.58 8.89 8.97
N ARG A 101 -0.99 10.17 9.02
CA ARG A 101 -0.08 11.32 8.98
C ARG A 101 0.88 11.30 10.16
N GLY A 102 0.36 11.17 11.38
CA GLY A 102 1.18 11.11 12.59
C GLY A 102 2.16 9.94 12.59
N LYS A 103 1.76 8.77 12.07
CA LYS A 103 2.68 7.64 11.85
C LYS A 103 3.77 7.98 10.84
N THR A 104 3.42 8.64 9.74
CA THR A 104 4.36 9.05 8.68
C THR A 104 5.36 10.09 9.20
N ASP A 105 4.89 11.07 9.97
CA ASP A 105 5.74 12.10 10.56
C ASP A 105 6.74 11.51 11.55
N ARG A 106 6.28 10.58 12.40
CA ARG A 106 7.16 9.83 13.32
C ARG A 106 8.21 9.02 12.58
N LEU A 107 7.83 8.29 11.54
CA LEU A 107 8.78 7.55 10.69
C LEU A 107 9.81 8.50 10.07
N ALA A 108 9.37 9.65 9.55
CA ALA A 108 10.25 10.64 8.96
C ALA A 108 11.21 11.28 9.98
N GLU A 109 10.77 11.45 11.22
CA GLU A 109 11.61 11.94 12.32
C GLU A 109 12.69 10.92 12.70
N GLU A 110 12.33 9.66 12.86
CA GLU A 110 13.28 8.58 13.16
C GLU A 110 14.29 8.40 12.02
N ILE A 111 13.88 8.48 10.75
CA ILE A 111 14.81 8.46 9.61
C ILE A 111 15.78 9.65 9.65
N ARG A 112 15.31 10.86 10.03
CA ARG A 112 16.19 12.03 10.21
C ARG A 112 17.19 11.81 11.33
N LYS A 113 16.77 11.25 12.48
CA LYS A 113 17.66 10.86 13.58
C LYS A 113 18.72 9.87 13.09
N LEU A 114 18.32 8.85 12.33
CA LEU A 114 19.24 7.85 11.76
C LEU A 114 20.26 8.44 10.78
N LYS A 115 19.84 9.41 9.95
CA LYS A 115 20.75 10.07 9.01
C LYS A 115 21.79 10.94 9.70
N ASN A 116 21.42 11.55 10.83
CA ASN A 116 22.23 12.49 11.57
C ASN A 116 23.04 11.83 12.71
N SER A 117 22.69 10.61 13.11
CA SER A 117 23.50 9.85 14.07
C SER A 117 24.80 9.39 13.42
N GLY A 118 25.89 9.47 14.19
CA GLY A 118 27.16 8.83 13.86
C GLY A 118 27.59 7.86 14.96
N ASP A 119 26.64 7.43 15.79
CA ASP A 119 26.84 6.49 16.88
C ASP A 119 26.08 5.18 16.61
N PRO A 120 26.77 4.04 16.48
CA PRO A 120 26.16 2.75 16.15
C PRO A 120 25.10 2.27 17.14
N VAL A 121 25.24 2.62 18.43
CA VAL A 121 24.28 2.23 19.48
C VAL A 121 22.96 2.96 19.29
N SER A 122 23.04 4.28 19.07
CA SER A 122 21.89 5.12 18.75
C SER A 122 21.20 4.70 17.44
N GLU A 123 21.98 4.34 16.40
CA GLU A 123 21.45 3.85 15.13
C GLU A 123 20.63 2.55 15.30
N HIS A 124 21.13 1.59 16.09
CA HIS A 124 20.41 0.35 16.36
C HIS A 124 19.09 0.60 17.10
N ALA A 125 19.07 1.54 18.04
CA ALA A 125 17.85 1.91 18.75
C ALA A 125 16.80 2.50 17.80
N VAL A 126 17.20 3.42 16.92
CA VAL A 126 16.32 4.04 15.92
C VAL A 126 15.79 3.00 14.93
N ILE A 127 16.62 2.06 14.48
CA ILE A 127 16.18 0.98 13.57
C ILE A 127 15.16 0.08 14.24
N LYS A 128 15.34 -0.24 15.52
CA LYS A 128 14.34 -0.99 16.29
C LYS A 128 13.00 -0.25 16.30
N THR A 129 13.02 1.05 16.60
CA THR A 129 11.83 1.90 16.56
C THR A 129 11.16 1.90 15.18
N LEU A 130 11.93 2.02 14.09
CA LEU A 130 11.41 1.96 12.72
C LEU A 130 10.77 0.61 12.39
N ARG A 131 11.34 -0.50 12.89
CA ARG A 131 10.76 -1.84 12.73
C ARG A 131 9.46 -1.98 13.50
N ASP A 132 9.40 -1.50 14.74
CA ASP A 132 8.21 -1.54 15.59
C ASP A 132 7.08 -0.66 15.00
N LEU A 133 7.43 0.44 14.34
CA LEU A 133 6.50 1.26 13.56
C LEU A 133 6.10 0.61 12.22
N GLY A 134 6.72 -0.50 11.82
CA GLY A 134 6.42 -1.22 10.58
C GLY A 134 6.89 -0.52 9.31
N HIS A 135 8.07 0.10 9.35
CA HIS A 135 8.69 0.67 8.15
C HIS A 135 8.97 -0.45 7.11
N PRO A 136 8.58 -0.28 5.83
CA PRO A 136 8.66 -1.37 4.84
C PRO A 136 10.09 -1.72 4.41
N ASP A 137 11.02 -0.76 4.51
CA ASP A 137 12.40 -0.91 4.02
C ASP A 137 13.45 -0.80 5.14
N VAL A 138 13.22 -1.49 6.26
CA VAL A 138 14.24 -1.56 7.32
C VAL A 138 15.52 -2.27 6.83
N GLY A 139 15.38 -3.23 5.92
CA GLY A 139 16.51 -3.97 5.33
C GLY A 139 17.43 -3.07 4.51
N GLY A 140 16.88 -2.21 3.64
CA GLY A 140 17.65 -1.25 2.87
C GLY A 140 18.38 -0.23 3.76
N LEU A 141 17.71 0.25 4.82
CA LEU A 141 18.33 1.17 5.78
C LEU A 141 19.55 0.57 6.48
N LEU A 142 19.47 -0.71 6.90
CA LEU A 142 20.61 -1.43 7.49
C LEU A 142 21.77 -1.58 6.50
N ALA A 143 21.48 -1.91 5.24
CA ALA A 143 22.49 -2.03 4.19
C ALA A 143 23.21 -0.68 3.92
N CYS A 144 22.47 0.43 3.89
CA CYS A 144 23.05 1.76 3.74
C CYS A 144 23.97 2.16 4.89
N LEU A 145 23.65 1.77 6.13
CA LEU A 145 24.53 2.04 7.29
C LEU A 145 25.81 1.20 7.23
N ALA A 146 25.70 -0.08 6.86
CA ALA A 146 26.87 -0.93 6.66
C ALA A 146 27.80 -0.39 5.55
N ALA A 147 27.23 0.16 4.49
CA ALA A 147 27.98 0.78 3.39
C ALA A 147 28.67 2.10 3.76
N LYS A 148 28.19 2.84 4.77
CA LYS A 148 28.78 4.11 5.19
C LYS A 148 30.16 3.96 5.85
N GLY A 149 30.51 2.77 6.35
CA GLY A 149 31.78 2.52 7.04
C GLY A 149 31.98 3.38 8.30
N PRO A 150 33.02 3.11 9.12
CA PRO A 150 33.31 3.95 10.27
C PRO A 150 33.74 5.33 9.77
N THR A 151 32.93 6.35 10.06
CA THR A 151 33.32 7.74 9.83
C THR A 151 34.55 8.03 10.68
N LYS A 152 35.74 8.03 10.04
CA LYS A 152 36.98 8.52 10.64
C LYS A 152 36.72 9.98 11.02
N LYS A 153 36.45 10.24 12.31
CA LYS A 153 36.53 11.60 12.87
C LYS A 153 37.98 12.05 12.69
N THR A 154 38.23 12.84 11.65
CA THR A 154 39.50 13.54 11.46
C THR A 154 39.62 14.50 12.62
N ARG A 155 40.33 14.08 13.67
CA ARG A 155 40.69 14.89 14.83
C ARG A 155 41.54 16.03 14.26
N LYS A 156 40.96 17.22 14.10
CA LYS A 156 41.74 18.46 13.95
C LYS A 156 42.60 18.54 15.21
N GLN A 157 43.87 18.18 15.10
CA GLN A 157 44.86 18.54 16.09
C GLN A 157 44.98 20.05 16.01
N ASP A 158 44.65 20.70 17.12
CA ASP A 158 44.94 22.11 17.36
C ASP A 158 46.44 22.33 17.16
N GLY A 159 46.77 23.13 16.15
CA GLY A 159 48.10 23.73 16.00
C GLY A 159 48.11 25.04 16.76
N MET A 160 48.70 25.01 17.95
CA MET A 160 49.21 26.17 18.66
C MET A 160 50.73 26.09 18.66
#